data_AF-A0A2N9F5C0-F1
#
_entry.id   AF-A0A2N9F5C0-F1
#
_cell.length_a   1.000
_cell.length_b   1.000
_cell.length_c   1.000
_cell.angle_alpha   90.00
_cell.angle_beta   90.00
_cell.angle_gamma   90.00
#
_symmetry.space_group_name_H-M   'P 1'
#
loop_
_entity.id
_entity.type
_entity.pdbx_description
1 polymer ?
#
loop_
_entity_poly.entity_id
_entity_poly.type
_entity_poly.pdbx_seq_one_letter_code
_entity_poly.pdbx_strand_id
1 'polypeptide(L)'
;MWLDIVTGVLVSILSEIAESTLKPILHHIGYLFCFKKIVGDLTEAKVGLEKKKQAMQDTIEEAVKNTEVVENDVQEWLTNVTQFIEEVQTLENQIQIDKMCCKGCCPDWIWRYKLGKQATQKTTTAVKLLQDARDFKQLTHRAPTPGIEIFSSNGDCEVFESRKLIFEELMEALRDDNCKRIGVHGLGGVGKTTLVKKVYKKAKDLFSDIVMTTVSLTPDIRKIQGEIADCLNLKLDEESDSGRAKRICLRIKQAKKILIILDDAWKDVDFEAIGIPFYRRSRGMQNSSNHTQ
;
A
#
# COMPACT_ATOMS: atom_id res chain seq x y z
N MET A 1 -8.56 -62.22 -23.27
CA MET A 1 -7.53 -63.15 -22.74
C MET A 1 -6.55 -62.49 -21.76
N TRP A 2 -5.93 -61.33 -22.05
CA TRP A 2 -5.09 -60.63 -21.05
C TRP A 2 -5.86 -59.73 -20.07
N LEU A 3 -7.00 -59.15 -20.48
CA LEU A 3 -7.88 -58.43 -19.55
C LEU A 3 -8.44 -59.38 -18.47
N ASP A 4 -8.76 -60.62 -18.83
CA ASP A 4 -9.44 -61.59 -17.97
C ASP A 4 -8.51 -62.24 -16.93
N ILE A 5 -7.21 -62.33 -17.23
CA ILE A 5 -6.18 -62.82 -16.30
C ILE A 5 -5.82 -61.73 -15.28
N VAL A 6 -5.72 -60.47 -15.73
CA VAL A 6 -5.39 -59.34 -14.84
C VAL A 6 -6.57 -58.98 -13.93
N THR A 7 -7.81 -59.05 -14.41
CA THR A 7 -9.00 -58.89 -13.57
C THR A 7 -9.18 -60.06 -12.60
N GLY A 8 -8.90 -61.30 -13.01
CA GLY A 8 -8.98 -62.48 -12.14
C GLY A 8 -7.97 -62.47 -10.98
N VAL A 9 -6.74 -62.02 -11.24
CA VAL A 9 -5.71 -61.87 -10.20
C VAL A 9 -6.02 -60.69 -9.27
N LEU A 10 -6.53 -59.57 -9.80
CA LEU A 10 -6.96 -58.43 -9.00
C LEU A 10 -8.17 -58.75 -8.10
N VAL A 11 -9.16 -59.49 -8.60
CA VAL A 11 -10.34 -59.90 -7.81
C VAL A 11 -9.95 -60.91 -6.73
N SER A 12 -8.98 -61.79 -6.99
CA SER A 12 -8.50 -62.76 -5.98
C SER A 12 -7.70 -62.06 -4.87
N ILE A 13 -6.84 -61.09 -5.22
CA ILE A 13 -6.11 -60.27 -4.23
C ILE A 13 -7.06 -59.33 -3.46
N LEU A 14 -8.15 -58.87 -4.08
CA LEU A 14 -9.19 -58.06 -3.42
C LEU A 14 -10.10 -58.88 -2.50
N SER A 15 -10.33 -60.16 -2.80
CA SER A 15 -11.20 -61.05 -2.01
C SER A 15 -10.53 -61.57 -0.73
N GLU A 16 -9.20 -61.64 -0.70
CA GLU A 16 -8.45 -62.23 0.42
C GLU A 16 -7.90 -61.17 1.41
N ILE A 17 -8.03 -59.87 1.06
CA ILE A 17 -7.56 -58.74 1.86
C ILE A 17 -8.74 -57.84 2.22
N ALA A 18 -9.77 -58.41 2.85
CA ALA A 18 -10.84 -57.63 3.44
C ALA A 18 -10.46 -57.18 4.86
N GLU A 19 -10.56 -55.85 5.06
CA GLU A 19 -10.70 -55.12 6.33
C GLU A 19 -9.49 -55.04 7.27
N SER A 20 -8.63 -54.03 7.02
CA SER A 20 -8.18 -53.01 8.01
C SER A 20 -6.78 -52.41 7.74
N THR A 21 -5.98 -53.01 6.83
CA THR A 21 -4.59 -52.58 6.55
C THR A 21 -4.40 -51.77 5.25
N LEU A 22 -5.46 -51.52 4.49
CA LEU A 22 -5.37 -51.03 3.09
C LEU A 22 -5.39 -49.50 2.88
N LYS A 23 -5.69 -48.67 3.88
CA LYS A 23 -5.75 -47.20 3.70
C LYS A 23 -4.46 -46.58 3.11
N PRO A 24 -3.25 -46.96 3.54
CA PRO A 24 -2.01 -46.41 2.98
C PRO A 24 -1.72 -46.90 1.55
N ILE A 25 -2.04 -48.16 1.25
CA ILE A 25 -1.78 -48.79 -0.05
C ILE A 25 -2.76 -48.26 -1.10
N LEU A 26 -4.04 -48.08 -0.75
CA LEU A 26 -5.01 -47.38 -1.60
C LEU A 26 -4.59 -45.94 -1.88
N HIS A 27 -4.01 -45.24 -0.90
CA HIS A 27 -3.51 -43.89 -1.09
C HIS A 27 -2.37 -43.83 -2.11
N HIS A 28 -1.47 -44.82 -2.13
CA HIS A 28 -0.37 -44.88 -3.09
C HIS A 28 -0.81 -45.31 -4.50
N ILE A 29 -1.76 -46.25 -4.61
CA ILE A 29 -2.35 -46.69 -5.89
C ILE A 29 -3.30 -45.62 -6.48
N GLY A 30 -3.92 -44.81 -5.63
CA GLY A 30 -4.79 -43.70 -6.02
C GLY A 30 -4.10 -42.70 -6.93
N TYR A 31 -2.80 -42.43 -6.77
CA TYR A 31 -2.03 -41.57 -7.66
C TYR A 31 -1.91 -42.10 -9.10
N LEU A 32 -2.04 -43.42 -9.31
CA LEU A 32 -1.91 -44.08 -10.61
C LEU A 32 -3.25 -44.10 -11.37
N PHE A 33 -4.36 -44.35 -10.66
CA PHE A 33 -5.70 -44.39 -11.25
C PHE A 33 -6.42 -43.04 -11.26
N CYS A 34 -6.10 -42.15 -10.32
CA CYS A 34 -6.66 -40.79 -10.24
C CYS A 34 -5.71 -39.73 -10.80
N PHE A 35 -4.61 -40.10 -11.45
CA PHE A 35 -3.64 -39.15 -12.02
C PHE A 35 -4.31 -38.06 -12.86
N LYS A 36 -5.21 -38.46 -13.78
CA LYS A 36 -5.98 -37.51 -14.61
C LYS A 36 -6.82 -36.55 -13.78
N LYS A 37 -7.44 -37.04 -12.69
CA LYS A 37 -8.23 -36.21 -11.79
C LYS A 37 -7.33 -35.22 -11.04
N ILE A 38 -6.22 -35.68 -10.47
CA ILE A 38 -5.25 -34.84 -9.74
C ILE A 38 -4.71 -33.72 -10.63
N VAL A 39 -4.36 -34.04 -11.88
CA VAL A 39 -3.90 -33.05 -12.85
C VAL A 39 -5.03 -32.09 -13.21
N GLY A 40 -6.26 -32.59 -13.41
CA GLY A 40 -7.44 -31.76 -13.65
C GLY A 40 -7.71 -30.77 -12.51
N ASP A 41 -7.68 -31.22 -11.26
CA ASP A 41 -7.86 -30.38 -10.07
C ASP A 41 -6.79 -29.28 -9.98
N LEU A 42 -5.54 -29.60 -10.34
CA LEU A 42 -4.46 -28.61 -10.41
C LEU A 42 -4.67 -27.57 -11.52
N THR A 43 -5.03 -28.02 -12.72
CA THR A 43 -5.30 -27.14 -13.86
C THR A 43 -6.48 -26.20 -13.56
N GLU A 44 -7.55 -26.71 -12.93
CA GLU A 44 -8.67 -25.88 -12.48
C GLU A 44 -8.24 -24.84 -11.44
N ALA A 45 -7.43 -25.24 -10.46
CA ALA A 45 -6.90 -24.32 -9.45
C ALA A 45 -6.00 -23.23 -10.08
N LYS A 46 -5.17 -23.57 -11.07
CA LYS A 46 -4.36 -22.62 -11.84
C LYS A 46 -5.23 -21.60 -12.58
N VAL A 47 -6.25 -22.06 -13.32
CA VAL A 47 -7.19 -21.17 -14.03
C VAL A 47 -7.90 -20.24 -13.05
N GLY A 48 -8.27 -20.73 -11.86
CA GLY A 48 -8.82 -19.91 -10.78
C GLY A 48 -7.87 -18.80 -10.32
N LEU A 49 -6.59 -19.13 -10.13
CA LEU A 49 -5.55 -18.15 -9.76
C LEU A 49 -5.29 -17.13 -10.86
N GLU A 50 -5.25 -17.54 -12.12
CA GLU A 50 -5.08 -16.63 -13.27
C GLU A 50 -6.22 -15.60 -13.33
N LYS A 51 -7.47 -16.05 -13.19
CA LYS A 51 -8.63 -15.15 -13.14
C LYS A 51 -8.55 -14.17 -11.98
N LYS A 52 -8.15 -14.64 -10.79
CA LYS A 52 -8.05 -13.79 -9.60
C LYS A 52 -6.92 -12.78 -9.71
N LYS A 53 -5.75 -13.21 -10.23
CA LYS A 53 -4.62 -12.34 -10.57
C LYS A 53 -5.06 -11.24 -11.55
N GLN A 54 -5.74 -11.60 -12.63
CA GLN A 54 -6.22 -10.63 -13.62
C GLN A 54 -7.17 -9.60 -12.99
N ALA A 55 -8.17 -10.05 -12.23
CA ALA A 55 -9.12 -9.15 -11.58
C ALA A 55 -8.43 -8.16 -10.61
N MET A 56 -7.41 -8.62 -9.88
CA MET A 56 -6.61 -7.73 -9.02
C MET A 56 -5.76 -6.75 -9.84
N GLN A 57 -5.17 -7.19 -10.95
CA GLN A 57 -4.42 -6.32 -11.84
C GLN A 57 -5.32 -5.24 -12.47
N ASP A 58 -6.53 -5.58 -12.89
CA ASP A 58 -7.50 -4.62 -13.42
C ASP A 58 -7.88 -3.57 -12.36
N THR A 59 -8.09 -4.02 -11.11
CA THR A 59 -8.37 -3.14 -9.98
C THR A 59 -7.19 -2.21 -9.67
N ILE A 60 -5.97 -2.75 -9.73
CA ILE A 60 -4.73 -1.97 -9.55
C ILE A 60 -4.59 -0.93 -10.67
N GLU A 61 -4.87 -1.29 -11.92
CA GLU A 61 -4.79 -0.35 -13.05
C GLU A 61 -5.77 0.82 -12.90
N GLU A 62 -7.00 0.53 -12.45
CA GLU A 62 -7.99 1.55 -12.12
C GLU A 62 -7.54 2.43 -10.95
N ALA A 63 -7.00 1.82 -9.90
CA ALA A 63 -6.50 2.54 -8.73
C ALA A 63 -5.30 3.43 -9.09
N VAL A 64 -4.39 2.98 -9.96
CA VAL A 64 -3.28 3.79 -10.48
C VAL A 64 -3.79 5.00 -11.27
N LYS A 65 -4.85 4.83 -12.09
CA LYS A 65 -5.52 5.96 -12.77
C LYS A 65 -6.08 6.97 -11.77
N ASN A 66 -6.52 6.49 -10.61
CA ASN A 66 -7.01 7.30 -9.50
C ASN A 66 -5.91 7.78 -8.55
N THR A 67 -4.64 7.70 -8.95
CA THR A 67 -3.47 8.11 -8.14
C THR A 67 -3.41 7.39 -6.79
N GLU A 68 -3.69 6.10 -6.76
CA GLU A 68 -3.52 5.25 -5.59
C GLU A 68 -2.23 4.43 -5.66
N VAL A 69 -1.70 4.06 -4.50
CA VAL A 69 -0.52 3.22 -4.30
C VAL A 69 -0.99 1.83 -3.91
N VAL A 70 -0.34 0.81 -4.47
CA VAL A 70 -0.63 -0.61 -4.18
C VAL A 70 0.08 -1.05 -2.90
N GLU A 71 -0.62 -1.80 -2.06
CA GLU A 71 -0.02 -2.39 -0.85
C GLU A 71 1.11 -3.39 -1.20
N ASN A 72 2.17 -3.38 -0.40
CA ASN A 72 3.33 -4.25 -0.63
C ASN A 72 2.96 -5.74 -0.60
N ASP A 73 2.09 -6.15 0.32
CA ASP A 73 1.64 -7.54 0.46
C ASP A 73 0.91 -8.03 -0.80
N VAL A 74 0.20 -7.13 -1.50
CA VAL A 74 -0.49 -7.44 -2.76
C VAL A 74 0.52 -7.62 -3.90
N GLN A 75 1.57 -6.80 -3.94
CA GLN A 75 2.67 -6.95 -4.90
C GLN A 75 3.42 -8.27 -4.68
N GLU A 76 3.73 -8.60 -3.43
CA GLU A 76 4.37 -9.87 -3.07
C GLU A 76 3.50 -11.07 -3.48
N TRP A 77 2.19 -11.00 -3.21
CA TRP A 77 1.24 -12.03 -3.63
C TRP A 77 1.21 -12.20 -5.16
N LEU A 78 1.20 -11.10 -5.94
CA LEU A 78 1.22 -11.16 -7.40
C LEU A 78 2.49 -11.82 -7.94
N THR A 79 3.66 -11.53 -7.33
CA THR A 79 4.92 -12.19 -7.66
C THR A 79 4.85 -13.69 -7.36
N ASN A 80 4.37 -14.05 -6.16
CA ASN A 80 4.25 -15.46 -5.73
C ASN A 80 3.30 -16.26 -6.64
N VAL A 81 2.16 -15.68 -7.03
CA VAL A 81 1.21 -16.32 -7.96
C VAL A 81 1.80 -16.47 -9.36
N THR A 82 2.56 -15.48 -9.83
CA THR A 82 3.22 -15.54 -11.15
C THR A 82 4.23 -16.69 -11.19
N GLN A 83 5.11 -16.76 -10.19
CA GLN A 83 6.07 -17.87 -10.07
C GLN A 83 5.34 -19.22 -9.96
N PHE A 84 4.28 -19.30 -9.15
CA PHE A 84 3.50 -20.52 -9.00
C PHE A 84 2.89 -21.00 -10.33
N ILE A 85 2.32 -20.10 -11.13
CA ILE A 85 1.74 -20.41 -12.45
C ILE A 85 2.82 -20.96 -13.39
N GLU A 86 4.01 -20.37 -13.42
CA GLU A 86 5.14 -20.85 -14.24
C GLU A 86 5.59 -22.25 -13.82
N GLU A 87 5.67 -22.52 -12.51
CA GLU A 87 6.01 -23.84 -12.00
C GLU A 87 4.95 -24.89 -12.34
N VAL A 88 3.65 -24.53 -12.30
CA VAL A 88 2.56 -25.42 -12.74
C VAL A 88 2.63 -25.66 -14.24
N GLN A 89 2.89 -24.63 -15.05
CA GLN A 89 3.07 -24.79 -16.50
C GLN A 89 4.23 -25.74 -16.83
N THR A 90 5.34 -25.64 -16.09
CA THR A 90 6.48 -26.54 -16.22
C THR A 90 6.08 -27.98 -15.88
N LEU A 91 5.27 -28.17 -14.84
CA LEU A 91 4.76 -29.49 -14.46
C LEU A 91 3.80 -30.05 -15.52
N GLU A 92 2.88 -29.24 -16.06
CA GLU A 92 1.97 -29.63 -17.14
C GLU A 92 2.74 -30.05 -18.39
N ASN A 93 3.79 -29.31 -18.75
CA ASN A 93 4.67 -29.67 -19.87
C ASN A 93 5.39 -31.00 -19.61
N GLN A 94 5.82 -31.28 -18.37
CA GLN A 94 6.39 -32.59 -18.02
C GLN A 94 5.35 -33.70 -18.17
N ILE A 95 4.12 -33.49 -17.71
CA ILE A 95 3.02 -34.47 -17.78
C ILE A 95 2.70 -34.85 -19.23
N GLN A 96 2.81 -33.91 -20.18
CA GLN A 96 2.60 -34.16 -21.62
C GLN A 96 3.68 -35.04 -22.26
N ILE A 97 4.87 -35.12 -21.66
CA ILE A 97 5.93 -36.02 -22.14
C ILE A 97 5.54 -37.46 -21.76
N ASP A 98 4.95 -38.20 -22.69
CA ASP A 98 4.54 -39.59 -22.45
C ASP A 98 5.78 -40.50 -22.30
N LYS A 99 6.24 -40.69 -21.06
CA LYS A 99 7.34 -41.59 -20.74
C LYS A 99 6.83 -43.02 -20.60
N MET A 100 7.21 -43.85 -21.56
CA MET A 100 6.95 -45.29 -21.52
C MET A 100 8.13 -46.05 -20.88
N CYS A 101 7.82 -47.03 -20.02
CA CYS A 101 8.76 -48.04 -19.55
C CYS A 101 8.79 -49.26 -20.48
N CYS A 102 9.82 -50.11 -20.31
CA CYS A 102 9.89 -51.45 -20.89
C CYS A 102 9.63 -51.51 -22.41
N LYS A 103 10.42 -50.77 -23.22
CA LYS A 103 10.31 -50.74 -24.70
C LYS A 103 8.92 -50.35 -25.24
N GLY A 104 8.10 -49.62 -24.49
CA GLY A 104 6.79 -49.15 -24.93
C GLY A 104 5.59 -49.96 -24.43
N CYS A 105 5.77 -50.89 -23.48
CA CYS A 105 4.67 -51.75 -23.01
C CYS A 105 3.89 -51.20 -21.81
N CYS A 106 4.41 -50.20 -21.10
CA CYS A 106 3.76 -49.65 -19.91
C CYS A 106 4.04 -48.15 -19.75
N PRO A 107 3.10 -47.36 -19.21
CA PRO A 107 3.43 -46.04 -18.71
C PRO A 107 4.41 -46.12 -17.54
N ASP A 108 5.35 -45.20 -17.43
CA ASP A 108 6.27 -45.13 -16.29
C ASP A 108 5.49 -44.76 -15.00
N TRP A 109 5.13 -45.79 -14.23
CA TRP A 109 4.34 -45.67 -13.02
C TRP A 109 5.06 -44.94 -11.89
N ILE A 110 6.39 -45.06 -11.81
CA ILE A 110 7.21 -44.34 -10.80
C ILE A 110 7.20 -42.85 -11.13
N TRP A 111 7.33 -42.52 -12.41
CA TRP A 111 7.27 -41.15 -12.89
C TRP A 111 5.87 -40.53 -12.70
N ARG A 112 4.80 -41.25 -13.03
CA ARG A 112 3.40 -40.81 -12.77
C ARG A 112 3.13 -40.57 -11.30
N TYR A 113 3.61 -41.47 -10.43
CA TYR A 113 3.50 -41.29 -8.98
C TYR A 113 4.20 -40.00 -8.52
N LYS A 114 5.44 -39.75 -8.97
CA LYS A 114 6.20 -38.54 -8.62
C LYS A 114 5.48 -37.26 -9.05
N LEU A 115 4.97 -37.23 -10.27
CA LEU A 115 4.24 -36.07 -10.79
C LEU A 115 2.89 -35.88 -10.10
N GLY A 116 2.13 -36.95 -9.86
CA GLY A 116 0.85 -36.87 -9.15
C GLY A 116 1.01 -36.34 -7.71
N LYS A 117 2.09 -36.73 -7.03
CA LYS A 117 2.44 -36.19 -5.71
C LYS A 117 2.76 -34.69 -5.78
N GLN A 118 3.57 -34.25 -6.75
CA GLN A 118 3.87 -32.84 -6.95
C GLN A 118 2.62 -32.03 -7.29
N ALA A 119 1.75 -32.55 -8.15
CA ALA A 119 0.50 -31.90 -8.51
C ALA A 119 -0.41 -31.68 -7.29
N THR A 120 -0.56 -32.70 -6.45
CA THR A 120 -1.37 -32.60 -5.20
C THR A 120 -0.81 -31.55 -4.23
N GLN A 121 0.52 -31.49 -4.08
CA GLN A 121 1.19 -30.48 -3.26
C GLN A 121 0.92 -29.07 -3.81
N LYS A 122 1.07 -28.89 -5.13
CA LYS A 122 0.79 -27.62 -5.79
C LYS A 122 -0.68 -27.22 -5.69
N THR A 123 -1.63 -28.16 -5.83
CA THR A 123 -3.06 -27.87 -5.61
C THR A 123 -3.31 -27.34 -4.20
N THR A 124 -2.65 -27.91 -3.19
CA THR A 124 -2.75 -27.43 -1.81
C THR A 124 -2.19 -26.01 -1.67
N THR A 125 -1.05 -25.71 -2.30
CA THR A 125 -0.49 -24.34 -2.34
C THR A 125 -1.42 -23.37 -3.08
N ALA A 126 -2.03 -23.78 -4.18
CA ALA A 126 -2.97 -22.95 -4.94
C ALA A 126 -4.21 -22.58 -4.09
N VAL A 127 -4.74 -23.52 -3.31
CA VAL A 127 -5.84 -23.26 -2.39
C VAL A 127 -5.44 -22.23 -1.32
N LYS A 128 -4.22 -22.30 -0.78
CA LYS A 128 -3.72 -21.30 0.17
C LYS A 128 -3.60 -19.91 -0.46
N LEU A 129 -2.99 -19.81 -1.64
CA LEU A 129 -2.87 -18.54 -2.38
C LEU A 129 -4.26 -17.93 -2.68
N LEU A 130 -5.26 -18.76 -2.97
CA LEU A 130 -6.65 -18.31 -3.15
C LEU A 130 -7.30 -17.85 -1.84
N GLN A 131 -6.94 -18.42 -0.69
CA GLN A 131 -7.38 -17.97 0.62
C GLN A 131 -6.75 -16.63 0.99
N ASP A 132 -5.44 -16.48 0.83
CA ASP A 132 -4.72 -15.22 1.05
C ASP A 132 -5.36 -14.08 0.22
N ALA A 133 -5.73 -14.39 -1.03
CA ALA A 133 -6.39 -13.45 -1.93
C ALA A 133 -7.79 -12.98 -1.46
N ARG A 134 -8.46 -13.77 -0.60
CA ARG A 134 -9.77 -13.41 -0.01
C ARG A 134 -9.61 -12.56 1.25
N ASP A 135 -8.48 -12.69 1.94
CA ASP A 135 -8.23 -12.02 3.21
C ASP A 135 -7.73 -10.58 3.05
N PHE A 136 -7.34 -10.17 1.83
CA PHE A 136 -7.04 -8.77 1.53
C PHE A 136 -8.29 -7.88 1.72
N LYS A 137 -8.28 -7.09 2.80
CA LYS A 137 -9.32 -6.10 3.09
C LYS A 137 -9.19 -4.83 2.26
N GLN A 138 -7.97 -4.48 1.85
CA GLN A 138 -7.66 -3.27 1.11
C GLN A 138 -6.50 -3.56 0.16
N LEU A 139 -6.66 -3.24 -1.13
CA LEU A 139 -5.66 -3.51 -2.16
C LEU A 139 -4.74 -2.31 -2.43
N THR A 140 -5.27 -1.11 -2.19
CA THR A 140 -4.64 0.16 -2.54
C THR A 140 -5.01 1.25 -1.52
N HIS A 141 -4.19 2.28 -1.42
CA HIS A 141 -4.48 3.48 -0.65
C HIS A 141 -4.17 4.73 -1.47
N ARG A 142 -4.85 5.84 -1.18
CA ARG A 142 -4.66 7.11 -1.89
C ARG A 142 -3.20 7.57 -1.77
N ALA A 143 -2.56 7.89 -2.91
CA ALA A 143 -1.23 8.46 -2.89
C ALA A 143 -1.25 9.81 -2.15
N PRO A 144 -0.17 10.14 -1.42
CA PRO A 144 -0.03 11.46 -0.83
C PRO A 144 -0.16 12.55 -1.90
N THR A 145 -0.96 13.58 -1.60
CA THR A 145 -1.16 14.72 -2.50
C THR A 145 0.19 15.40 -2.77
N PRO A 146 0.56 15.67 -4.05
CA PRO A 146 1.79 16.38 -4.34
C PRO A 146 1.80 17.75 -3.67
N GLY A 147 2.93 18.11 -3.04
CA GLY A 147 3.10 19.42 -2.44
C GLY A 147 3.04 20.57 -3.47
N ILE A 148 3.04 21.82 -2.99
CA ILE A 148 2.91 23.10 -3.75
C ILE A 148 3.84 23.27 -4.98
N GLU A 149 4.81 22.38 -5.18
CA GLU A 149 5.79 22.43 -6.28
C GLU A 149 5.17 22.42 -7.67
N ILE A 150 4.01 21.79 -7.90
CA ILE A 150 3.39 21.77 -9.24
C ILE A 150 3.00 23.19 -9.70
N PHE A 151 2.69 24.10 -8.76
CA PHE A 151 2.22 25.46 -9.08
C PHE A 151 3.30 26.54 -8.95
N SER A 152 4.49 26.19 -8.47
CA SER A 152 5.62 27.12 -8.41
C SER A 152 6.54 26.84 -9.57
N SER A 153 6.52 27.71 -10.59
CA SER A 153 7.49 27.66 -11.69
C SER A 153 8.91 27.41 -11.16
N ASN A 154 9.67 26.58 -11.87
CA ASN A 154 11.07 26.21 -11.58
C ASN A 154 12.06 27.39 -11.55
N GLY A 155 11.57 28.64 -11.47
CA GLY A 155 12.40 29.76 -11.13
C GLY A 155 12.85 29.61 -9.69
N ASP A 156 14.14 29.35 -9.50
CA ASP A 156 14.84 29.70 -8.27
C ASP A 156 14.50 31.15 -7.96
N CYS A 157 13.51 31.35 -7.10
CA CYS A 157 13.19 32.68 -6.63
C CYS A 157 14.42 33.10 -5.82
N GLU A 158 15.28 33.92 -6.42
CA GLU A 158 16.50 34.40 -5.79
C GLU A 158 16.15 34.97 -4.42
N VAL A 159 16.86 34.52 -3.39
CA VAL A 159 16.81 35.17 -2.08
C VAL A 159 17.37 36.55 -2.29
N PHE A 160 16.49 37.54 -2.43
CA PHE A 160 16.87 38.94 -2.36
C PHE A 160 17.72 39.11 -1.11
N GLU A 161 18.96 39.57 -1.27
CA GLU A 161 19.94 39.70 -0.19
C GLU A 161 19.36 40.43 1.03
N SER A 162 18.45 41.40 0.80
CA SER A 162 17.73 42.13 1.84
C SER A 162 16.85 41.28 2.77
N ARG A 163 16.52 40.03 2.40
CA ARG A 163 15.63 39.11 3.14
C ARG A 163 16.32 37.82 3.59
N LYS A 164 17.62 37.69 3.33
CA LYS A 164 18.41 36.51 3.70
C LYS A 164 18.46 36.33 5.22
N LEU A 165 18.70 37.40 5.97
CA LEU A 165 18.74 37.36 7.44
C LEU A 165 17.41 36.87 8.03
N ILE A 166 16.28 37.41 7.59
CA ILE A 166 14.95 37.00 8.07
C ILE A 166 14.66 35.54 7.70
N PHE A 167 15.09 35.10 6.51
CA PHE A 167 14.97 33.71 6.10
C PHE A 167 15.75 32.78 7.03
N GLU A 168 17.02 33.09 7.32
CA GLU A 168 17.86 32.31 8.23
C GLU A 168 17.29 32.30 9.65
N GLU A 169 16.86 33.44 10.19
CA GLU A 169 16.18 33.53 11.50
C GLU A 169 14.93 32.64 11.55
N LEU A 170 14.12 32.61 10.48
CA LEU A 170 12.97 31.71 10.37
C LEU A 170 13.39 30.24 10.38
N MET A 171 14.44 29.88 9.62
CA MET A 171 14.93 28.50 9.55
C MET A 171 15.54 28.05 10.88
N GLU A 172 16.23 28.93 11.60
CA GLU A 172 16.72 28.66 12.96
C GLU A 172 15.57 28.47 13.95
N ALA A 173 14.58 29.37 13.93
CA ALA A 173 13.40 29.27 14.78
C ALA A 173 12.59 27.99 14.50
N LEU A 174 12.55 27.52 13.26
CA LEU A 174 11.90 26.24 12.90
C LEU A 174 12.68 25.00 13.39
N ARG A 175 13.99 25.13 13.59
CA ARG A 175 14.83 24.05 14.15
C ARG A 175 14.75 23.97 15.67
N ASP A 176 14.44 25.08 16.34
CA ASP A 176 14.26 25.12 17.81
C ASP A 176 12.96 24.44 18.24
N ASP A 177 13.08 23.28 18.88
CA ASP A 177 11.94 22.51 19.38
C ASP A 177 11.15 23.24 20.49
N ASN A 178 11.70 24.30 21.10
CA ASN A 178 10.97 25.14 22.05
C ASN A 178 10.05 26.16 21.36
N CYS A 179 10.29 26.46 20.08
CA CYS A 179 9.49 27.37 19.29
C CYS A 179 8.34 26.62 18.62
N LYS A 180 7.12 26.76 19.15
CA LYS A 180 5.93 26.08 18.59
C LYS A 180 5.10 26.93 17.64
N ARG A 181 5.36 28.25 17.58
CA ARG A 181 4.62 29.19 16.74
C ARG A 181 5.51 30.37 16.36
N ILE A 182 5.57 30.68 15.07
CA ILE A 182 6.30 31.81 14.51
C ILE A 182 5.28 32.69 13.77
N GLY A 183 5.26 33.99 14.06
CA GLY A 183 4.42 34.95 13.35
C GLY A 183 5.26 35.83 12.44
N VAL A 184 4.89 35.93 11.16
CA VAL A 184 5.53 36.82 10.18
C VAL A 184 4.55 37.93 9.83
N HIS A 185 4.82 39.16 10.26
CA HIS A 185 3.96 40.32 9.99
C HIS A 185 4.73 41.45 9.31
N GLY A 186 4.02 42.33 8.63
CA GLY A 186 4.61 43.47 7.91
C GLY A 186 3.63 44.06 6.91
N LEU A 187 4.01 45.19 6.30
CA LEU A 187 3.18 45.89 5.31
C LEU A 187 2.79 44.97 4.14
N GLY A 188 1.66 45.27 3.48
CA GLY A 188 1.28 44.62 2.22
C GLY A 188 2.36 44.80 1.15
N GLY A 189 2.51 43.84 0.24
CA GLY A 189 3.46 43.95 -0.89
C GLY A 189 4.93 43.67 -0.58
N VAL A 190 5.33 43.52 0.69
CA VAL A 190 6.75 43.27 1.07
C VAL A 190 7.25 41.84 0.75
N GLY A 191 6.38 40.97 0.20
CA GLY A 191 6.75 39.61 -0.23
C GLY A 191 6.81 38.56 0.89
N LYS A 192 5.99 38.69 1.95
CA LYS A 192 5.89 37.70 3.05
C LYS A 192 5.54 36.31 2.53
N THR A 193 4.51 36.20 1.69
CA THR A 193 4.10 34.95 1.04
C THR A 193 5.24 34.34 0.23
N THR A 194 6.04 35.16 -0.46
CA THR A 194 7.22 34.68 -1.19
C THR A 194 8.27 34.10 -0.26
N LEU A 195 8.53 34.72 0.89
CA LEU A 195 9.45 34.21 1.91
C LEU A 195 8.97 32.87 2.46
N VAL A 196 7.69 32.78 2.83
CA VAL A 196 7.05 31.56 3.37
C VAL A 196 7.11 30.40 2.36
N LYS A 197 6.86 30.66 1.06
CA LYS A 197 7.01 29.64 0.00
C LYS A 197 8.44 29.08 -0.10
N LYS A 198 9.47 29.89 0.18
CA LYS A 198 10.86 29.40 0.21
C LYS A 198 11.15 28.58 1.45
N VAL A 199 10.65 29.02 2.61
CA VAL A 199 10.72 28.26 3.86
C VAL A 199 10.06 26.90 3.67
N TYR A 200 8.88 26.84 3.05
CA TYR A 200 8.22 25.58 2.68
C TYR A 200 9.15 24.64 1.90
N LYS A 201 9.80 25.13 0.84
CA LYS A 201 10.72 24.31 0.02
C LYS A 201 11.92 23.80 0.83
N LYS A 202 12.51 24.64 1.67
CA LYS A 202 13.72 24.30 2.45
C LYS A 202 13.44 23.50 3.73
N ALA A 203 12.24 23.59 4.28
CA ALA A 203 11.84 22.87 5.48
C ALA A 203 11.48 21.40 5.22
N LYS A 204 11.31 20.98 3.95
CA LYS A 204 10.93 19.61 3.59
C LYS A 204 11.85 18.54 4.20
N ASP A 205 13.13 18.82 4.30
CA ASP A 205 14.10 17.87 4.87
C ASP A 205 14.10 17.86 6.42
N LEU A 206 13.37 18.78 7.06
CA LEU A 206 13.35 18.96 8.52
C LEU A 206 12.07 18.46 9.18
N PHE A 207 11.00 18.25 8.42
CA PHE A 207 9.66 17.91 8.92
C PHE A 207 9.12 16.68 8.20
N SER A 208 8.39 15.82 8.92
CA SER A 208 7.79 14.62 8.33
C SER A 208 6.62 14.95 7.41
N ASP A 209 5.85 15.98 7.76
CA ASP A 209 4.76 16.51 6.95
C ASP A 209 4.82 18.04 6.99
N ILE A 210 4.51 18.68 5.86
CA ILE A 210 4.35 20.14 5.79
C ILE A 210 2.99 20.44 5.18
N VAL A 211 2.19 21.19 5.93
CA VAL A 211 0.88 21.67 5.52
C VAL A 211 0.99 23.15 5.21
N MET A 212 0.47 23.61 4.08
CA MET A 212 0.34 25.03 3.78
C MET A 212 -1.06 25.30 3.26
N THR A 213 -1.77 26.18 3.96
CA THR A 213 -3.16 26.58 3.66
C THR A 213 -3.26 28.10 3.76
N THR A 214 -4.15 28.69 2.98
CA THR A 214 -4.40 30.13 2.98
C THR A 214 -5.62 30.44 3.84
N VAL A 215 -5.48 31.36 4.78
CA VAL A 215 -6.58 31.81 5.62
C VAL A 215 -7.16 33.09 5.02
N SER A 216 -8.36 33.01 4.46
CA SER A 216 -9.06 34.19 3.96
C SER A 216 -9.45 35.16 5.07
N LEU A 217 -9.73 36.42 4.70
CA LEU A 217 -10.23 37.45 5.63
C LEU A 217 -11.45 36.98 6.43
N THR A 218 -12.34 36.23 5.77
CA THR A 218 -13.42 35.46 6.41
C THR A 218 -13.03 33.99 6.36
N PRO A 219 -12.46 33.41 7.43
CA PRO A 219 -12.00 32.03 7.42
C PRO A 219 -13.16 31.05 7.23
N ASP A 220 -13.08 30.23 6.18
CA ASP A 220 -13.93 29.06 6.05
C ASP A 220 -13.26 27.87 6.75
N ILE A 221 -13.68 27.62 7.98
CA ILE A 221 -13.12 26.57 8.84
C ILE A 221 -13.20 25.21 8.15
N ARG A 222 -14.32 24.89 7.50
CA ARG A 222 -14.53 23.58 6.88
C ARG A 222 -13.59 23.38 5.70
N LYS A 223 -13.38 24.43 4.89
CA LYS A 223 -12.40 24.44 3.80
C LYS A 223 -10.98 24.29 4.32
N ILE A 224 -10.57 25.07 5.32
CA ILE A 224 -9.22 25.01 5.91
C ILE A 224 -8.94 23.61 6.46
N GLN A 225 -9.89 23.02 7.20
CA GLN A 225 -9.77 21.65 7.69
C GLN A 225 -9.63 20.62 6.56
N GLY A 226 -10.35 20.82 5.45
CA GLY A 226 -10.22 20.01 4.24
C GLY A 226 -8.82 20.08 3.64
N GLU A 227 -8.29 21.29 3.44
CA GLU A 227 -6.94 21.50 2.91
C GLU A 227 -5.86 20.90 3.82
N ILE A 228 -5.99 21.05 5.14
CA ILE A 228 -5.11 20.41 6.11
C ILE A 228 -5.18 18.89 5.99
N ALA A 229 -6.39 18.33 5.89
CA ALA A 229 -6.59 16.89 5.78
C ALA A 229 -6.03 16.31 4.49
N ASP A 230 -6.23 16.99 3.35
CA ASP A 230 -5.67 16.59 2.06
C ASP A 230 -4.13 16.60 2.09
N CYS A 231 -3.52 17.59 2.75
CA CYS A 231 -2.06 17.66 2.91
C CYS A 231 -1.52 16.56 3.84
N LEU A 232 -2.30 16.11 4.83
CA LEU A 232 -1.91 15.07 5.79
C LEU A 232 -2.33 13.66 5.37
N ASN A 233 -2.93 13.51 4.18
CA ASN A 233 -3.59 12.29 3.71
C ASN A 233 -4.56 11.71 4.76
N LEU A 234 -5.34 12.60 5.39
CA LEU A 234 -6.23 12.29 6.50
C LEU A 234 -7.69 12.26 6.01
N LYS A 235 -8.40 11.17 6.28
CA LYS A 235 -9.84 11.12 6.05
C LYS A 235 -10.59 11.81 7.19
N LEU A 236 -11.48 12.74 6.85
CA LEU A 236 -12.38 13.40 7.78
C LEU A 236 -13.81 12.92 7.55
N ASP A 237 -14.24 11.95 8.36
CA ASP A 237 -15.58 11.36 8.30
C ASP A 237 -16.57 12.07 9.24
N GLU A 238 -16.08 12.94 10.13
CA GLU A 238 -16.92 13.68 11.04
C GLU A 238 -17.72 14.79 10.31
N GLU A 239 -19.03 14.84 10.56
CA GLU A 239 -19.94 15.83 9.96
C GLU A 239 -19.75 17.25 10.51
N SER A 240 -19.46 17.36 11.80
CA SER A 240 -19.30 18.63 12.51
C SER A 240 -17.86 19.15 12.41
N ASP A 241 -17.69 20.46 12.28
CA ASP A 241 -16.37 21.11 12.26
C ASP A 241 -15.55 20.81 13.54
N SER A 242 -16.20 20.73 14.71
CA SER A 242 -15.51 20.36 15.97
C SER A 242 -14.99 18.91 15.94
N GLY A 243 -15.76 17.97 15.39
CA GLY A 243 -15.32 16.58 15.22
C GLY A 243 -14.11 16.48 14.30
N ARG A 244 -14.16 17.19 13.17
CA ARG A 244 -13.05 17.29 12.20
C ARG A 244 -11.80 17.91 12.84
N ALA A 245 -11.95 18.98 13.61
CA ALA A 245 -10.87 19.63 14.35
C ALA A 245 -10.18 18.66 15.34
N LYS A 246 -10.97 17.87 16.08
CA LYS A 246 -10.44 16.84 17.00
C LYS A 246 -9.63 15.77 16.25
N ARG A 247 -10.12 15.33 15.08
CA ARG A 247 -9.44 14.35 14.24
C ARG A 247 -8.09 14.88 13.74
N ILE A 248 -8.06 16.12 13.23
CA ILE A 248 -6.82 16.81 12.83
C ILE A 248 -5.84 16.92 14.00
N CYS A 249 -6.33 17.35 15.17
CA CYS A 249 -5.52 17.49 16.39
C CYS A 249 -4.86 16.17 16.80
N LEU A 250 -5.58 15.04 16.72
CA LEU A 250 -5.03 13.72 16.98
C LEU A 250 -3.92 13.35 16.00
N ARG A 251 -4.12 13.56 14.70
CA ARG A 251 -3.10 13.30 13.66
C ARG A 251 -1.84 14.14 13.86
N ILE A 252 -2.00 15.42 14.26
CA ILE A 252 -0.86 16.31 14.55
C ILE A 252 -0.07 15.82 15.76
N LYS A 253 -0.75 15.37 16.83
CA LYS A 253 -0.08 14.89 18.05
C LYS A 253 0.65 13.56 17.89
N GLN A 254 0.22 12.70 16.96
CA GLN A 254 0.84 11.40 16.70
C GLN A 254 2.09 11.51 15.81
N ALA A 255 2.17 12.56 15.01
CA ALA A 255 3.29 12.76 14.10
C ALA A 255 4.57 13.18 14.83
N LYS A 256 5.73 12.80 14.28
CA LYS A 256 7.02 13.15 14.87
C LYS A 256 7.26 14.65 14.85
N LYS A 257 7.14 15.29 13.67
CA LYS A 257 7.43 16.71 13.49
C LYS A 257 6.70 17.27 12.26
N ILE A 258 5.60 17.99 12.47
CA ILE A 258 4.81 18.62 11.40
C ILE A 258 5.01 20.14 11.41
N LEU A 259 5.15 20.74 10.23
CA LEU A 259 5.07 22.18 10.04
C LEU A 259 3.72 22.54 9.42
N ILE A 260 2.98 23.46 10.06
CA ILE A 260 1.73 24.01 9.50
C ILE A 260 1.94 25.49 9.22
N ILE A 261 1.78 25.86 7.95
CA ILE A 261 1.91 27.20 7.44
C ILE A 261 0.51 27.74 7.13
N LEU A 262 0.12 28.79 7.84
CA LEU A 262 -1.10 29.55 7.55
C LEU A 262 -0.71 30.84 6.83
N ASP A 263 -0.86 30.86 5.51
CA ASP A 263 -0.58 32.05 4.70
C ASP A 263 -1.78 33.01 4.72
N ASP A 264 -1.49 34.30 4.61
CA ASP A 264 -2.49 35.39 4.67
C ASP A 264 -3.35 35.41 5.96
N ALA A 265 -2.82 34.88 7.07
CA ALA A 265 -3.53 34.82 8.34
C ALA A 265 -3.81 36.21 8.95
N TRP A 266 -5.08 36.46 9.27
CA TRP A 266 -5.57 37.67 9.94
C TRP A 266 -5.60 37.50 11.47
N LYS A 267 -5.85 38.56 12.24
CA LYS A 267 -5.70 38.52 13.72
C LYS A 267 -6.68 37.55 14.44
N ASP A 268 -7.73 37.11 13.77
CA ASP A 268 -8.83 36.34 14.38
C ASP A 268 -8.87 34.85 14.00
N VAL A 269 -7.71 34.25 13.66
CA VAL A 269 -7.67 32.80 13.37
C VAL A 269 -7.87 31.98 14.64
N ASP A 270 -8.98 31.25 14.70
CA ASP A 270 -9.23 30.24 15.72
C ASP A 270 -8.49 28.93 15.37
N PHE A 271 -7.29 28.79 15.93
CA PHE A 271 -6.46 27.60 15.77
C PHE A 271 -7.13 26.32 16.27
N GLU A 272 -7.95 26.41 17.32
CA GLU A 272 -8.63 25.25 17.89
C GLU A 272 -9.75 24.77 16.96
N ALA A 273 -10.50 25.71 16.38
CA ALA A 273 -11.53 25.41 15.39
C ALA A 273 -10.97 24.68 14.15
N ILE A 274 -9.74 24.97 13.73
CA ILE A 274 -9.08 24.26 12.61
C ILE A 274 -8.27 23.03 13.05
N GLY A 275 -8.29 22.68 14.34
CA GLY A 275 -7.68 21.46 14.88
C GLY A 275 -6.20 21.55 15.21
N ILE A 276 -5.61 22.75 15.26
CA ILE A 276 -4.21 22.96 15.64
C ILE A 276 -4.11 23.00 17.17
N PRO A 277 -3.34 22.09 17.80
CA PRO A 277 -3.23 22.06 19.26
C PRO A 277 -2.56 23.32 19.81
N PHE A 278 -3.10 23.82 20.92
CA PHE A 278 -2.51 24.94 21.64
C PHE A 278 -1.27 24.48 22.42
N TYR A 279 -0.10 25.05 22.11
CA TYR A 279 1.12 24.87 22.90
C TYR A 279 1.41 26.16 23.67
N ARG A 280 1.43 26.08 25.01
CA ARG A 280 1.54 27.26 25.88
C ARG A 280 2.98 27.79 25.96
N ARG A 281 3.44 28.54 24.94
CA ARG A 281 4.47 29.61 24.99
C ARG A 281 4.80 30.11 23.57
N SER A 282 4.66 31.42 23.32
CA SER A 282 5.17 32.08 22.11
C SER A 282 6.00 33.30 22.49
N ARG A 283 7.28 33.33 22.12
CA ARG A 283 8.08 34.56 22.11
C ARG A 283 7.71 35.31 20.82
N GLY A 284 7.00 36.44 20.94
CA GLY A 284 6.88 37.38 19.83
C GLY A 284 8.15 38.22 19.74
N MET A 285 8.84 38.21 18.60
CA MET A 285 9.87 39.22 18.32
C MET A 285 9.16 40.54 17.99
N GLN A 286 9.23 41.51 18.92
CA GLN A 286 8.88 42.91 18.66
C GLN A 286 10.18 43.68 18.40
N ASN A 287 10.31 44.29 17.23
CA ASN A 287 11.28 45.36 17.04
C ASN A 287 10.64 46.68 17.48
N SER A 288 11.04 47.15 18.65
CA SER A 288 10.81 48.51 19.11
C SER A 288 12.04 49.33 18.73
N SER A 289 11.96 50.06 17.62
CA SER A 289 12.87 51.17 17.33
C SER A 289 12.04 52.45 17.29
N ASN A 290 11.75 52.97 18.48
CA ASN A 290 11.43 54.37 18.68
C ASN A 290 12.76 55.12 18.82
N HIS A 291 13.05 56.02 17.90
CA HIS A 291 13.70 57.28 18.27
C HIS A 291 12.90 58.45 17.65
N THR A 292 12.50 59.30 18.58
CA THR A 292 11.75 60.55 18.50
C THR A 292 12.60 61.66 17.91
N GLN A 293 11.96 62.56 17.15
CA GLN A 293 12.35 63.94 16.77
C GLN A 293 13.69 64.15 16.05
#